data_AF-A0A9W9S759-F1
#
_entry.id   AF-A0A9W9S759-F1
#
_cell.length_a   1.000
_cell.length_b   1.000
_cell.length_c   1.000
_cell.angle_alpha   90.00
_cell.angle_beta   90.00
_cell.angle_gamma   90.00
#
_symmetry.space_group_name_H-M   'P 1'
#
loop_
_entity.id
_entity.type
_entity.pdbx_description
1 polymer ?
#
loop_
_entity_poly.entity_id
_entity_poly.type
_entity_poly.pdbx_seq_one_letter_code
_entity_poly.pdbx_strand_id
1 'polypeptide(L)'
;MAKQITVDDSKVHGDWRDELFQNGYVLVKNAISPARCEYYIDKMFQWLESFPFGFDRNDQSTWTEEHLLTYIKGGMYHGYRIQHEKFIWEATTEDGVIEAFAKLWGTDKLLVSFDGMNFTLPSEGMQCIQGILNFPPNGPQDGGLLVMEGSKRLLPEFFKTHSGTIGCPTWGPSDWFGFDESEVKWFEERGCEIHKVTAEPGDLILWDSRTMHFNCVPSTQNLRAIIYACYTPASFATPDVLQQKGENFDQRIGTTHWPRDNLSTETSHANHPEEDKGDLTKHLYEEPIETDLALKLAGKIPY
;
A
#
# COMPACT_ATOMS: atom_id res chain seq x y z
N MET A 1 37.73 29.25 5.63
CA MET A 1 36.57 28.69 6.35
C MET A 1 35.33 29.15 5.59
N ALA A 2 34.68 28.28 4.83
CA ALA A 2 33.43 28.64 4.15
C ALA A 2 32.37 28.97 5.23
N LYS A 3 31.74 30.14 5.09
CA LYS A 3 30.63 30.59 5.95
C LYS A 3 29.52 29.53 5.93
N GLN A 4 28.87 29.36 7.09
CA GLN A 4 27.75 28.47 7.35
C GLN A 4 26.82 28.34 6.13
N ILE A 5 26.74 27.12 5.58
CA ILE A 5 26.10 26.76 4.29
C ILE A 5 24.61 26.43 4.51
N THR A 6 24.11 26.56 5.74
CA THR A 6 22.80 26.05 6.16
C THR A 6 21.95 27.18 6.72
N VAL A 7 20.62 27.02 6.64
CA VAL A 7 19.66 27.93 7.25
C VAL A 7 19.77 27.81 8.78
N ASP A 8 19.69 28.95 9.48
CA ASP A 8 19.59 28.98 10.95
C ASP A 8 18.13 28.73 11.34
N ASP A 9 17.83 27.49 11.72
CA ASP A 9 16.52 27.01 12.11
C ASP A 9 16.11 27.41 13.54
N SER A 10 17.01 28.06 14.30
CA SER A 10 16.71 28.61 15.62
C SER A 10 16.09 30.02 15.58
N LYS A 11 16.16 30.67 14.41
CA LYS A 11 15.65 32.02 14.22
C LYS A 11 14.14 32.01 14.02
N VAL A 12 13.44 32.92 14.70
CA VAL A 12 12.02 33.18 14.46
C VAL A 12 11.86 34.08 13.23
N HIS A 13 11.11 33.60 12.24
CA HIS A 13 10.86 34.26 10.95
C HIS A 13 9.52 35.00 10.90
N GLY A 14 8.53 34.61 11.71
CA GLY A 14 7.17 35.17 11.71
C GLY A 14 6.32 34.71 10.52
N ASP A 15 6.66 33.57 9.91
CA ASP A 15 5.94 32.98 8.78
C ASP A 15 6.05 31.45 8.77
N TRP A 16 5.60 30.81 7.68
CA TRP A 16 5.55 29.36 7.52
C TRP A 16 6.88 28.63 7.80
N ARG A 17 8.03 29.31 7.74
CA ARG A 17 9.33 28.70 8.08
C ARG A 17 9.40 28.28 9.54
N ASP A 18 8.73 28.98 10.45
CA ASP A 18 8.71 28.64 11.87
C ASP A 18 8.03 27.27 12.08
N GLU A 19 6.93 27.00 11.38
CA GLU A 19 6.26 25.69 11.40
C GLU A 19 7.16 24.60 10.80
N LEU A 20 7.86 24.90 9.70
CA LEU A 20 8.79 23.96 9.08
C LEU A 20 9.91 23.54 10.04
N PHE A 21 10.54 24.51 10.72
CA PHE A 21 11.65 24.22 11.65
C PHE A 21 11.18 23.56 12.94
N GLN A 22 9.98 23.91 13.42
CA GLN A 22 9.41 23.30 14.62
C GLN A 22 8.93 21.86 14.38
N ASN A 23 8.24 21.61 13.27
CA ASN A 23 7.52 20.35 13.02
C ASN A 23 8.26 19.42 12.06
N GLY A 24 9.27 19.92 11.35
CA GLY A 24 9.93 19.22 10.24
C GLY A 24 9.14 19.23 8.92
N TYR A 25 7.98 19.90 8.87
CA TYR A 25 7.16 20.06 7.66
C TYR A 25 6.27 21.30 7.73
N VAL A 26 5.78 21.76 6.57
CA VAL A 26 4.81 22.86 6.49
C VAL A 26 3.98 22.78 5.21
N LEU A 27 2.76 23.34 5.25
CA LEU A 27 1.91 23.56 4.08
C LEU A 27 2.03 25.00 3.58
N VAL A 28 2.67 25.20 2.42
CA VAL A 28 2.65 26.50 1.72
C VAL A 28 1.39 26.57 0.85
N LYS A 29 0.35 27.22 1.36
CA LYS A 29 -0.94 27.33 0.65
C LYS A 29 -0.80 28.18 -0.61
N ASN A 30 -1.48 27.75 -1.68
CA ASN A 30 -1.60 28.49 -2.94
C ASN A 30 -0.26 28.81 -3.64
N ALA A 31 0.77 27.97 -3.48
CA ALA A 31 2.01 28.09 -4.25
C ALA A 31 1.78 27.99 -5.77
N ILE A 32 0.74 27.27 -6.17
CA ILE A 32 0.24 27.17 -7.55
C ILE A 32 -1.27 27.40 -7.52
N SER A 33 -1.80 28.17 -8.48
CA SER A 33 -3.24 28.43 -8.56
C SER A 33 -4.04 27.18 -8.96
N PRO A 34 -5.31 27.04 -8.53
CA PRO A 34 -6.14 25.88 -8.90
C PRO A 34 -6.23 25.62 -10.41
N ALA A 35 -6.37 26.68 -11.22
CA ALA A 35 -6.44 26.56 -12.67
C ALA A 35 -5.13 26.02 -13.29
N ARG A 36 -3.97 26.38 -12.71
CA ARG A 36 -2.67 25.83 -13.14
C ARG A 36 -2.53 24.38 -12.71
N CYS A 37 -3.00 24.01 -11.51
CA CYS A 37 -3.05 22.62 -11.08
C CYS A 37 -3.88 21.74 -12.04
N GLU A 38 -5.07 22.19 -12.44
CA GLU A 38 -5.91 21.48 -13.42
C GLU A 38 -5.18 21.30 -14.76
N TYR A 39 -4.50 22.33 -15.25
CA TYR A 39 -3.66 22.25 -16.44
C TYR A 39 -2.55 21.20 -16.31
N TYR A 40 -1.86 21.13 -15.17
CA TYR A 40 -0.80 20.13 -14.98
C TYR A 40 -1.34 18.71 -14.93
N ILE A 41 -2.47 18.50 -14.25
CA ILE A 41 -3.14 17.19 -14.21
C ILE A 41 -3.53 16.75 -15.63
N ASP A 42 -4.10 17.66 -16.44
CA ASP A 42 -4.40 17.40 -17.84
C ASP A 42 -3.15 17.00 -18.64
N LYS A 43 -2.01 17.66 -18.41
CA LYS A 43 -0.73 17.32 -19.04
C LYS A 43 -0.20 15.95 -18.60
N MET A 44 -0.35 15.57 -17.34
CA MET A 44 0.04 14.24 -16.85
C MET A 44 -0.77 13.14 -17.55
N PHE A 45 -2.08 13.33 -17.70
CA PHE A 45 -2.91 12.40 -18.47
C PHE A 45 -2.53 12.40 -19.96
N GLN A 46 -2.30 13.57 -20.59
CA GLN A 46 -1.91 13.65 -22.01
C GLN A 46 -0.58 12.94 -22.26
N TRP A 47 0.33 13.02 -21.29
CA TRP A 47 1.59 12.32 -21.34
C TRP A 47 1.38 10.81 -21.33
N LEU A 48 0.56 10.25 -20.42
CA LEU A 48 0.24 8.82 -20.45
C LEU A 48 -0.43 8.38 -21.76
N GLU A 49 -1.40 9.15 -22.25
CA GLU A 49 -2.12 8.88 -23.51
C GLU A 49 -1.23 8.97 -24.75
N SER A 50 -0.07 9.64 -24.65
CA SER A 50 0.86 9.76 -25.78
C SER A 50 1.59 8.46 -26.12
N PHE A 51 1.58 7.48 -25.21
CA PHE A 51 2.25 6.21 -25.40
C PHE A 51 1.31 5.18 -26.06
N PRO A 52 1.85 4.28 -26.90
CA PRO A 52 1.05 3.37 -27.71
C PRO A 52 0.59 2.12 -26.92
N PHE A 53 0.16 2.30 -25.67
CA PHE A 53 -0.32 1.23 -24.78
C PHE A 53 -1.84 1.23 -24.61
N GLY A 54 -2.55 2.16 -25.25
CA GLY A 54 -4.02 2.18 -25.26
C GLY A 54 -4.66 2.74 -23.99
N PHE A 55 -3.90 3.47 -23.16
CA PHE A 55 -4.45 4.20 -22.03
C PHE A 55 -5.44 5.30 -22.50
N ASP A 56 -6.61 5.36 -21.87
CA ASP A 56 -7.63 6.40 -22.06
C ASP A 56 -8.09 6.92 -20.69
N ARG A 57 -7.91 8.22 -20.44
CA ARG A 57 -8.35 8.84 -19.17
C ARG A 57 -9.87 8.75 -18.93
N ASN A 58 -10.66 8.54 -19.97
CA ASN A 58 -12.12 8.50 -19.88
C ASN A 58 -12.65 7.05 -19.79
N ASP A 59 -11.77 6.06 -19.90
CA ASP A 59 -12.11 4.65 -19.75
C ASP A 59 -11.25 4.01 -18.64
N GLN A 60 -11.83 3.92 -17.44
CA GLN A 60 -11.18 3.30 -16.29
C GLN A 60 -10.80 1.83 -16.51
N SER A 61 -11.38 1.12 -17.49
CA SER A 61 -10.98 -0.26 -17.80
C SER A 61 -9.55 -0.33 -18.38
N THR A 62 -9.04 0.79 -18.89
CA THR A 62 -7.67 0.95 -19.35
C THR A 62 -6.71 1.38 -18.23
N TRP A 63 -7.17 1.56 -16.99
CA TRP A 63 -6.30 2.02 -15.87
C TRP A 63 -5.62 0.83 -15.21
N THR A 64 -4.97 0.00 -16.03
CA THR A 64 -4.30 -1.23 -15.63
C THR A 64 -2.82 -1.19 -16.04
N GLU A 65 -2.00 -2.02 -15.40
CA GLU A 65 -0.56 -2.09 -15.69
C GLU A 65 -0.24 -2.36 -17.16
N GLU A 66 -1.12 -3.08 -17.88
CA GLU A 66 -0.94 -3.39 -19.32
C GLU A 66 -0.99 -2.14 -20.21
N HIS A 67 -1.79 -1.15 -19.83
CA HIS A 67 -1.98 0.08 -20.60
C HIS A 67 -1.06 1.21 -20.11
N LEU A 68 -0.35 1.02 -19.01
CA LEU A 68 0.53 2.01 -18.41
C LEU A 68 2.00 1.75 -18.75
N LEU A 69 2.80 2.80 -18.64
CA LEU A 69 4.25 2.69 -18.69
C LEU A 69 4.78 1.95 -17.46
N THR A 70 5.98 1.38 -17.59
CA THR A 70 6.71 0.87 -16.42
C THR A 70 7.01 2.02 -15.45
N TYR A 71 6.55 1.88 -14.22
CA TYR A 71 6.83 2.79 -13.12
C TYR A 71 7.44 2.05 -11.94
N ILE A 72 8.06 2.79 -11.03
CA ILE A 72 8.44 2.30 -9.69
C ILE A 72 7.17 2.29 -8.82
N LYS A 73 7.11 1.39 -7.83
CA LYS A 73 6.01 1.19 -6.87
C LYS A 73 5.14 2.44 -6.62
N GLY A 74 3.83 2.29 -6.80
CA GLY A 74 2.85 3.34 -6.46
C GLY A 74 2.85 4.54 -7.40
N GLY A 75 2.94 4.31 -8.72
CA GLY A 75 2.79 5.36 -9.74
C GLY A 75 3.99 6.33 -9.85
N MET A 76 5.18 5.93 -9.38
CA MET A 76 6.39 6.76 -9.44
C MET A 76 7.12 6.60 -10.78
N TYR A 77 7.02 7.58 -11.66
CA TYR A 77 7.69 7.61 -12.95
C TYR A 77 9.04 8.34 -12.85
N HIS A 78 10.14 7.60 -13.04
CA HIS A 78 11.49 8.16 -13.25
C HIS A 78 12.04 7.85 -14.65
N GLY A 79 11.35 7.00 -15.41
CA GLY A 79 11.71 6.65 -16.78
C GLY A 79 11.27 7.70 -17.80
N TYR A 80 11.53 7.39 -19.08
CA TYR A 80 10.96 8.11 -20.23
C TYR A 80 11.25 9.62 -20.28
N ARG A 81 12.31 10.08 -19.60
CA ARG A 81 12.74 11.48 -19.54
C ARG A 81 11.67 12.43 -18.98
N ILE A 82 10.75 11.91 -18.17
CA ILE A 82 9.63 12.67 -17.58
C ILE A 82 10.11 13.94 -16.86
N GLN A 83 11.29 13.90 -16.25
CA GLN A 83 11.91 15.03 -15.53
C GLN A 83 12.15 16.26 -16.41
N HIS A 84 12.13 16.08 -17.73
CA HIS A 84 12.37 17.13 -18.71
C HIS A 84 11.17 17.42 -19.61
N GLU A 85 10.00 16.86 -19.28
CA GLU A 85 8.76 17.26 -19.93
C GLU A 85 8.46 18.74 -19.67
N LYS A 86 7.85 19.39 -20.67
CA LYS A 86 7.57 20.83 -20.62
C LYS A 86 6.77 21.22 -19.38
N PHE A 87 5.77 20.41 -19.02
CA PHE A 87 4.89 20.71 -17.89
C PHE A 87 5.59 20.55 -16.53
N ILE A 88 6.63 19.70 -16.42
CA ILE A 88 7.46 19.60 -15.20
C ILE A 88 8.31 20.87 -15.04
N TRP A 89 8.92 21.35 -16.13
CA TRP A 89 9.63 22.64 -16.12
C TRP A 89 8.69 23.80 -15.79
N GLU A 90 7.53 23.86 -16.43
CA GLU A 90 6.53 24.88 -16.12
C GLU A 90 6.13 24.85 -14.64
N ALA A 91 5.90 23.68 -14.04
CA ALA A 91 5.53 23.54 -12.62
C ALA A 91 6.66 23.92 -11.66
N THR A 92 7.90 23.53 -11.96
CA THR A 92 9.07 23.87 -11.14
C THR A 92 9.45 25.34 -11.23
N THR A 93 9.00 26.05 -12.28
CA THR A 93 9.20 27.49 -12.46
C THR A 93 8.00 28.36 -12.08
N GLU A 94 6.98 27.82 -11.42
CA GLU A 94 5.87 28.63 -10.89
C GLU A 94 6.41 29.59 -9.81
N ASP A 95 5.99 30.86 -9.87
CA ASP A 95 6.52 31.92 -9.00
C ASP A 95 6.37 31.57 -7.52
N GLY A 96 5.20 31.06 -7.11
CA GLY A 96 4.96 30.67 -5.71
C GLY A 96 5.84 29.51 -5.21
N VAL A 97 6.33 28.65 -6.12
CA VAL A 97 7.29 27.59 -5.79
C VAL A 97 8.68 28.17 -5.62
N ILE A 98 9.15 28.96 -6.60
CA ILE A 98 10.47 29.62 -6.54
C ILE A 98 10.56 30.54 -5.33
N GLU A 99 9.55 31.37 -5.09
CA GLU A 99 9.48 32.30 -3.97
C GLU A 99 9.58 31.58 -2.62
N ALA A 100 8.91 30.43 -2.47
CA ALA A 100 8.98 29.64 -1.25
C ALA A 100 10.42 29.17 -0.97
N PHE A 101 11.09 28.58 -1.96
CA PHE A 101 12.49 28.15 -1.80
C PHE A 101 13.46 29.31 -1.67
N ALA A 102 13.24 30.40 -2.42
CA ALA A 102 14.12 31.57 -2.35
C ALA A 102 14.06 32.23 -0.98
N LYS A 103 12.86 32.26 -0.39
CA LYS A 103 12.64 32.73 0.98
C LYS A 103 13.24 31.78 2.02
N LEU A 104 13.19 30.47 1.80
CA LEU A 104 13.83 29.48 2.68
C LEU A 104 15.36 29.68 2.73
N TRP A 105 15.99 29.75 1.55
CA TRP A 105 17.45 29.84 1.43
C TRP A 105 18.01 31.27 1.54
N GLY A 106 17.15 32.28 1.52
CA GLY A 106 17.55 33.69 1.56
C GLY A 106 18.23 34.17 0.27
N THR A 107 18.03 33.49 -0.86
CA THR A 107 18.56 33.86 -2.17
C THR A 107 17.67 33.34 -3.29
N ASP A 108 17.58 34.10 -4.38
CA ASP A 108 16.92 33.74 -5.64
C ASP A 108 17.83 32.92 -6.59
N LYS A 109 19.10 32.71 -6.23
CA LYS A 109 20.07 31.93 -7.01
C LYS A 109 19.94 30.45 -6.70
N LEU A 110 18.83 29.86 -7.12
CA LEU A 110 18.48 28.48 -6.85
C LEU A 110 18.84 27.53 -8.01
N LEU A 111 19.08 26.27 -7.66
CA LEU A 111 19.08 25.14 -8.59
C LEU A 111 17.96 24.19 -8.18
N VAL A 112 17.42 23.43 -9.14
CA VAL A 112 16.38 22.43 -8.91
C VAL A 112 16.90 21.04 -9.30
N SER A 113 16.46 20.01 -8.59
CA SER A 113 16.73 18.61 -8.96
C SER A 113 15.87 18.19 -10.16
N PHE A 114 16.39 17.27 -10.96
CA PHE A 114 15.63 16.65 -12.06
C PHE A 114 15.14 15.29 -11.59
N ASP A 115 14.09 15.30 -10.78
CA ASP A 115 13.49 14.10 -10.21
C ASP A 115 12.21 13.67 -10.93
N GLY A 116 11.72 12.48 -10.62
CA GLY A 116 10.54 11.87 -11.22
C GLY A 116 9.21 12.53 -10.84
N MET A 117 8.15 11.97 -11.40
CA MET A 117 6.76 12.37 -11.14
C MET A 117 6.02 11.21 -10.49
N ASN A 118 5.29 11.46 -9.40
CA ASN A 118 4.26 10.51 -8.96
C ASN A 118 2.93 10.87 -9.62
N PHE A 119 2.34 9.91 -10.33
CA PHE A 119 0.98 10.02 -10.83
C PHE A 119 0.25 8.68 -10.63
N THR A 120 -0.46 8.60 -9.50
CA THR A 120 -1.20 7.40 -9.09
C THR A 120 -2.66 7.52 -9.48
N LEU A 121 -3.13 6.57 -10.30
CA LEU A 121 -4.54 6.46 -10.66
C LEU A 121 -5.32 5.76 -9.54
N PRO A 122 -6.57 6.17 -9.26
CA PRO A 122 -7.41 5.48 -8.29
C PRO A 122 -7.73 4.07 -8.79
N SER A 123 -7.62 3.08 -7.90
CA SER A 123 -8.01 1.71 -8.19
C SER A 123 -9.45 1.46 -7.71
N GLU A 124 -10.29 0.97 -8.63
CA GLU A 124 -11.64 0.50 -8.31
C GLU A 124 -11.70 -1.03 -8.40
N GLY A 125 -12.67 -1.64 -7.71
CA GLY A 125 -12.92 -3.09 -7.83
C GLY A 125 -12.26 -3.97 -6.75
N MET A 126 -12.45 -5.28 -6.87
CA MET A 126 -11.98 -6.30 -5.92
C MET A 126 -10.48 -6.54 -6.08
N GLN A 127 -9.70 -6.18 -5.07
CA GLN A 127 -8.24 -6.22 -5.15
C GLN A 127 -7.68 -7.56 -4.63
N CYS A 128 -8.16 -8.00 -3.47
CA CYS A 128 -7.71 -9.23 -2.83
C CYS A 128 -8.89 -9.91 -2.11
N ILE A 129 -9.03 -11.23 -2.30
CA ILE A 129 -9.89 -12.09 -1.48
C ILE A 129 -8.98 -12.92 -0.59
N GLN A 130 -9.09 -12.70 0.71
CA GLN A 130 -8.40 -13.53 1.69
C GLN A 130 -9.27 -14.72 2.06
N GLY A 131 -8.63 -15.77 2.53
CA GLY A 131 -9.31 -17.00 2.89
C GLY A 131 -8.71 -17.72 4.08
N ILE A 132 -9.54 -18.51 4.73
CA ILE A 132 -9.19 -19.40 5.84
C ILE A 132 -9.72 -20.79 5.51
N LEU A 133 -8.82 -21.76 5.45
CA LEU A 133 -9.14 -23.19 5.51
C LEU A 133 -9.40 -23.55 6.97
N ASN A 134 -10.65 -23.90 7.30
CA ASN A 134 -11.06 -24.24 8.66
C ASN A 134 -11.05 -25.76 8.88
N PHE A 135 -10.36 -26.24 9.91
CA PHE A 135 -10.26 -27.68 10.20
C PHE A 135 -11.14 -28.19 11.35
N PRO A 136 -11.24 -27.50 12.51
CA PRO A 136 -12.12 -27.93 13.59
C PRO A 136 -13.51 -27.27 13.49
N PRO A 137 -14.52 -27.75 14.22
CA PRO A 137 -15.77 -27.00 14.39
C PRO A 137 -15.49 -25.59 14.89
N ASN A 138 -16.15 -24.60 14.30
CA ASN A 138 -15.97 -23.19 14.60
C ASN A 138 -17.31 -22.52 14.90
N GLY A 139 -17.73 -22.60 16.16
CA GLY A 139 -18.99 -22.04 16.63
C GLY A 139 -18.94 -20.55 17.00
N PRO A 140 -20.06 -20.01 17.50
CA PRO A 140 -20.18 -18.61 17.91
C PRO A 140 -19.28 -18.20 19.09
N GLN A 141 -18.84 -19.15 19.91
CA GLN A 141 -18.00 -18.93 21.11
C GLN A 141 -16.54 -19.37 20.89
N ASP A 142 -16.23 -19.94 19.73
CA ASP A 142 -14.88 -20.41 19.40
C ASP A 142 -14.04 -19.28 18.80
N GLY A 143 -12.72 -19.46 18.79
CA GLY A 143 -11.81 -18.50 18.19
C GLY A 143 -11.92 -18.54 16.68
N GLY A 144 -11.85 -17.41 16.00
CA GLY A 144 -12.12 -17.37 14.56
C GLY A 144 -12.03 -15.98 13.99
N LEU A 145 -12.66 -15.80 12.83
CA LEU A 145 -12.75 -14.52 12.12
C LEU A 145 -14.03 -13.78 12.51
N LEU A 146 -13.90 -12.51 12.90
CA LEU A 146 -15.01 -11.57 12.88
C LEU A 146 -14.85 -10.65 11.68
N VAL A 147 -15.97 -10.37 11.03
CA VAL A 147 -16.07 -9.41 9.93
C VAL A 147 -17.11 -8.37 10.29
N MET A 148 -16.91 -7.11 9.90
CA MET A 148 -17.95 -6.11 10.00
C MET A 148 -18.72 -6.06 8.68
N GLU A 149 -19.89 -6.70 8.66
CA GLU A 149 -20.75 -6.77 7.48
C GLU A 149 -21.15 -5.36 7.03
N GLY A 150 -21.09 -5.11 5.73
CA GLY A 150 -21.41 -3.80 5.14
C GLY A 150 -20.26 -2.77 5.14
N SER A 151 -19.26 -2.92 6.01
CA SER A 151 -18.17 -1.94 6.22
C SER A 151 -17.47 -1.52 4.92
N LYS A 152 -17.14 -2.47 4.04
CA LYS A 152 -16.50 -2.22 2.73
C LYS A 152 -17.22 -1.14 1.91
N ARG A 153 -18.55 -1.09 1.93
CA ARG A 153 -19.35 -0.14 1.13
C ARG A 153 -19.18 1.30 1.62
N LEU A 154 -18.88 1.46 2.90
CA LEU A 154 -18.73 2.76 3.55
C LEU A 154 -17.28 3.24 3.61
N LEU A 155 -16.29 2.39 3.32
CA LEU A 155 -14.88 2.77 3.34
C LEU A 155 -14.55 4.03 2.51
N PRO A 156 -15.04 4.20 1.26
CA PRO A 156 -14.77 5.42 0.50
C PRO A 156 -15.31 6.68 1.18
N GLU A 157 -16.49 6.60 1.80
CA GLU A 157 -17.08 7.71 2.55
C GLU A 157 -16.30 7.99 3.84
N PHE A 158 -15.93 6.92 4.56
CA PHE A 158 -15.16 7.01 5.78
C PHE A 158 -13.85 7.77 5.54
N PHE A 159 -13.01 7.31 4.60
CA PHE A 159 -11.73 7.95 4.31
C PHE A 159 -11.87 9.37 3.73
N LYS A 160 -12.96 9.65 3.00
CA LYS A 160 -13.26 11.00 2.51
C LYS A 160 -13.62 11.96 3.66
N THR A 161 -14.32 11.49 4.67
CA THR A 161 -14.82 12.31 5.79
C THR A 161 -13.87 12.36 6.98
N HIS A 162 -12.90 11.43 7.05
CA HIS A 162 -11.91 11.30 8.11
C HIS A 162 -10.49 11.49 7.55
N SER A 163 -10.27 12.52 6.73
CA SER A 163 -8.99 12.75 6.05
C SER A 163 -7.78 12.89 6.99
N GLY A 164 -7.99 13.19 8.27
CA GLY A 164 -6.94 13.24 9.30
C GLY A 164 -6.48 11.88 9.84
N THR A 165 -7.11 10.78 9.42
CA THR A 165 -6.74 9.40 9.80
C THR A 165 -5.75 8.77 8.81
N ILE A 166 -5.64 9.34 7.60
CA ILE A 166 -4.71 8.92 6.56
C ILE A 166 -3.27 9.19 7.04
N GLY A 167 -2.49 8.13 7.26
CA GLY A 167 -1.11 8.22 7.74
C GLY A 167 -0.92 7.97 9.25
N CYS A 168 -1.97 7.59 9.99
CA CYS A 168 -1.78 7.01 11.32
C CYS A 168 -0.89 5.76 11.18
N PRO A 169 0.24 5.67 11.91
CA PRO A 169 1.13 4.53 11.82
C PRO A 169 0.35 3.29 12.25
N THR A 170 0.23 2.36 11.32
CA THR A 170 -0.40 1.10 11.56
C THR A 170 0.63 -0.02 11.67
N TRP A 171 0.28 -1.09 12.37
CA TRP A 171 1.16 -2.25 12.61
C TRP A 171 1.32 -3.15 11.38
N GLY A 172 1.48 -2.58 10.17
CA GLY A 172 1.51 -3.38 8.94
C GLY A 172 2.12 -2.66 7.73
N PRO A 173 2.22 -3.37 6.59
CA PRO A 173 2.66 -2.80 5.32
C PRO A 173 1.70 -1.68 4.84
N SER A 174 2.12 -0.94 3.81
CA SER A 174 1.47 0.29 3.29
C SER A 174 -0.02 0.19 2.91
N ASP A 175 -0.59 -1.01 2.94
CA ASP A 175 -1.96 -1.39 2.55
C ASP A 175 -2.84 -1.84 3.73
N TRP A 176 -2.42 -1.65 4.99
CA TRP A 176 -3.20 -1.98 6.18
C TRP A 176 -3.68 -0.72 6.93
N PHE A 177 -4.96 -0.70 7.32
CA PHE A 177 -5.55 0.35 8.16
C PHE A 177 -6.20 -0.25 9.41
N GLY A 178 -5.87 0.30 10.59
CA GLY A 178 -6.44 -0.11 11.88
C GLY A 178 -7.44 0.91 12.35
N PHE A 179 -8.64 0.46 12.71
CA PHE A 179 -9.72 1.32 13.19
C PHE A 179 -9.72 1.38 14.72
N ASP A 180 -9.93 2.57 15.27
CA ASP A 180 -10.20 2.76 16.70
C ASP A 180 -11.67 2.55 17.06
N GLU A 181 -12.00 2.50 18.36
CA GLU A 181 -13.37 2.25 18.81
C GLU A 181 -14.39 3.29 18.35
N SER A 182 -13.98 4.56 18.21
CA SER A 182 -14.87 5.63 17.74
C SER A 182 -15.14 5.52 16.25
N GLU A 183 -14.14 5.09 15.48
CA GLU A 183 -14.26 4.82 14.06
C GLU A 183 -15.12 3.58 13.82
N VAL A 184 -14.97 2.50 14.60
CA VAL A 184 -15.86 1.33 14.52
C VAL A 184 -17.32 1.73 14.76
N LYS A 185 -17.60 2.54 15.79
CA LYS A 185 -18.96 3.03 16.07
C LYS A 185 -19.55 3.82 14.90
N TRP A 186 -18.74 4.56 14.16
CA TRP A 186 -19.21 5.30 12.98
C TRP A 186 -19.84 4.37 11.92
N PHE A 187 -19.28 3.17 11.75
CA PHE A 187 -19.84 2.15 10.86
C PHE A 187 -21.09 1.48 11.48
N GLU A 188 -21.08 1.20 12.78
CA GLU A 188 -22.24 0.63 13.50
C GLU A 188 -23.49 1.53 13.40
N GLU A 189 -23.31 2.83 13.61
CA GLU A 189 -24.38 3.84 13.49
C GLU A 189 -24.97 3.93 12.07
N ARG A 190 -24.27 3.37 11.08
CA ARG A 190 -24.67 3.30 9.66
C ARG A 190 -25.12 1.90 9.25
N GLY A 191 -25.43 1.04 10.23
CA GLY A 191 -26.01 -0.27 10.01
C GLY A 191 -25.01 -1.36 9.63
N CYS A 192 -23.72 -1.16 9.87
CA CYS A 192 -22.74 -2.24 9.77
C CYS A 192 -22.72 -3.03 11.09
N GLU A 193 -22.64 -4.36 11.02
CA GLU A 193 -22.69 -5.22 12.20
C GLU A 193 -21.46 -6.13 12.24
N ILE A 194 -20.89 -6.30 13.43
CA ILE A 194 -19.82 -7.27 13.64
C ILE A 194 -20.43 -8.67 13.69
N HIS A 195 -20.06 -9.49 12.71
CA HIS A 195 -20.49 -10.87 12.57
C HIS A 195 -19.35 -11.84 12.87
N LYS A 196 -19.59 -12.77 13.80
CA LYS A 196 -18.69 -13.90 14.06
C LYS A 196 -18.97 -14.99 13.03
N VAL A 197 -18.05 -15.17 12.08
CA VAL A 197 -18.18 -16.22 11.07
C VAL A 197 -18.07 -17.58 11.75
N THR A 198 -19.06 -18.44 11.55
CA THR A 198 -19.06 -19.83 11.99
C THR A 198 -18.82 -20.77 10.82
N ALA A 199 -18.13 -21.88 11.05
CA ALA A 199 -17.74 -22.83 10.01
C ALA A 199 -17.65 -24.25 10.56
N GLU A 200 -17.91 -25.23 9.70
CA GLU A 200 -17.73 -26.64 9.98
C GLU A 200 -16.33 -27.12 9.53
N PRO A 201 -15.86 -28.29 10.00
CA PRO A 201 -14.63 -28.90 9.52
C PRO A 201 -14.57 -29.02 8.00
N GLY A 202 -13.53 -28.45 7.38
CA GLY A 202 -13.29 -28.49 5.94
C GLY A 202 -13.85 -27.29 5.16
N ASP A 203 -14.59 -26.39 5.82
CA ASP A 203 -15.10 -25.19 5.16
C ASP A 203 -13.98 -24.20 4.81
N LEU A 204 -14.18 -23.49 3.70
CA LEU A 204 -13.36 -22.38 3.26
C LEU A 204 -14.11 -21.07 3.51
N ILE A 205 -13.60 -20.26 4.42
CA ILE A 205 -14.09 -18.90 4.67
C ILE A 205 -13.38 -17.97 3.69
N LEU A 206 -14.11 -17.11 2.99
CA LEU A 206 -13.57 -16.10 2.06
C LEU A 206 -14.13 -14.72 2.38
N TRP A 207 -13.28 -13.69 2.31
CA TRP A 207 -13.73 -12.30 2.45
C TRP A 207 -12.91 -11.36 1.57
N ASP A 208 -13.53 -10.25 1.16
CA ASP A 208 -12.83 -9.14 0.50
C ASP A 208 -11.94 -8.45 1.53
N SER A 209 -10.65 -8.28 1.23
CA SER A 209 -9.65 -7.76 2.18
C SER A 209 -9.99 -6.37 2.73
N ARG A 210 -10.83 -5.61 2.03
CA ARG A 210 -11.33 -4.29 2.46
C ARG A 210 -12.51 -4.37 3.43
N THR A 211 -13.08 -5.55 3.66
CA THR A 211 -14.07 -5.72 4.74
C THR A 211 -13.32 -5.61 6.05
N MET A 212 -13.74 -4.72 6.97
CA MET A 212 -13.11 -4.64 8.29
C MET A 212 -13.23 -5.99 8.99
N HIS A 213 -12.12 -6.50 9.52
CA HIS A 213 -12.07 -7.83 10.10
C HIS A 213 -10.97 -7.95 11.15
N PHE A 214 -11.14 -8.90 12.08
CA PHE A 214 -10.16 -9.20 13.11
C PHE A 214 -10.34 -10.62 13.67
N ASN A 215 -9.35 -11.10 14.40
CA ASN A 215 -9.39 -12.41 15.05
C ASN A 215 -10.03 -12.32 16.44
N CYS A 216 -10.83 -13.32 16.81
CA CYS A 216 -11.15 -13.59 18.22
C CYS A 216 -10.43 -14.83 18.72
N VAL A 217 -10.17 -14.83 20.02
CA VAL A 217 -9.75 -16.00 20.79
C VAL A 217 -10.99 -16.78 21.26
N PRO A 218 -10.91 -18.12 21.38
CA PRO A 218 -12.02 -18.91 21.89
C PRO A 218 -12.28 -18.58 23.37
N SER A 219 -13.55 -18.58 23.77
CA SER A 219 -13.93 -18.68 25.19
C SER A 219 -14.20 -20.13 25.63
N THR A 220 -14.30 -21.04 24.67
CA THR A 220 -14.39 -22.48 24.86
C THR A 220 -13.00 -23.12 24.96
N GLN A 221 -12.95 -24.45 25.09
CA GLN A 221 -11.72 -25.24 24.97
C GLN A 221 -11.50 -25.79 23.54
N ASN A 222 -12.30 -25.37 22.56
CA ASN A 222 -12.12 -25.81 21.18
C ASN A 222 -10.87 -25.18 20.59
N LEU A 223 -10.09 -26.00 19.88
CA LEU A 223 -8.89 -25.56 19.18
C LEU A 223 -9.27 -24.69 17.99
N ARG A 224 -8.53 -23.59 17.78
CA ARG A 224 -8.52 -22.90 16.49
C ARG A 224 -7.33 -23.41 15.67
N ALA A 225 -7.61 -24.23 14.67
CA ALA A 225 -6.61 -24.74 13.73
C ALA A 225 -7.03 -24.37 12.31
N ILE A 226 -6.22 -23.55 11.64
CA ILE A 226 -6.53 -22.98 10.33
C ILE A 226 -5.28 -22.85 9.46
N ILE A 227 -5.47 -22.70 8.15
CA ILE A 227 -4.45 -22.20 7.23
C ILE A 227 -5.03 -21.00 6.48
N TYR A 228 -4.28 -19.90 6.42
CA TYR A 228 -4.63 -18.78 5.54
C TYR A 228 -4.32 -19.15 4.10
N ALA A 229 -5.24 -18.84 3.20
CA ALA A 229 -5.08 -19.11 1.78
C ALA A 229 -5.63 -17.94 0.97
N CYS A 230 -4.82 -17.40 0.06
CA CYS A 230 -5.21 -16.35 -0.87
C CYS A 230 -4.74 -16.73 -2.26
N TYR A 231 -5.60 -16.51 -3.26
CA TYR A 231 -5.33 -16.85 -4.65
C TYR A 231 -5.73 -15.69 -5.56
N THR A 232 -4.93 -15.47 -6.60
CA THR A 232 -5.27 -14.60 -7.72
C THR A 232 -4.92 -15.33 -9.03
N PRO A 233 -5.56 -14.99 -10.16
CA PRO A 233 -5.15 -15.53 -11.46
C PRO A 233 -3.65 -15.32 -11.71
N ALA A 234 -2.97 -16.34 -12.21
CA ALA A 234 -1.53 -16.26 -12.51
C ALA A 234 -1.21 -15.17 -13.55
N SER A 235 -2.14 -14.94 -14.49
CA SER A 235 -2.05 -13.89 -15.51
C SER A 235 -2.02 -12.48 -14.95
N PHE A 236 -2.30 -12.30 -13.66
CA PHE A 236 -2.23 -11.00 -13.01
C PHE A 236 -0.79 -10.67 -12.58
N ALA A 237 0.07 -11.65 -12.35
CA ALA A 237 1.45 -11.39 -11.93
C ALA A 237 2.33 -11.05 -13.14
N THR A 238 3.25 -10.09 -12.97
CA THR A 238 4.30 -9.84 -13.96
C THR A 238 5.34 -10.98 -13.96
N PRO A 239 6.13 -11.15 -15.03
CA PRO A 239 7.20 -12.15 -15.07
C PRO A 239 8.18 -12.04 -13.90
N ASP A 240 8.56 -10.81 -13.53
CA ASP A 240 9.49 -10.56 -12.41
C ASP A 240 8.90 -11.00 -11.07
N VAL A 241 7.60 -10.77 -10.84
CA VAL A 241 6.90 -11.23 -9.63
C VAL A 241 6.84 -12.76 -9.59
N LEU A 242 6.57 -13.43 -10.72
CA LEU A 242 6.56 -14.89 -10.78
C LEU A 242 7.95 -15.46 -10.47
N GLN A 243 9.00 -14.85 -11.01
CA GLN A 243 10.39 -15.22 -10.70
C GLN A 243 10.67 -15.08 -9.20
N GLN A 244 10.38 -13.92 -8.60
CA GLN A 244 10.59 -13.69 -7.18
C GLN A 244 9.80 -14.67 -6.30
N LYS A 245 8.55 -14.99 -6.68
CA LYS A 245 7.72 -15.96 -5.97
C LYS A 245 8.34 -17.35 -5.99
N GLY A 246 8.88 -17.78 -7.14
CA GLY A 246 9.59 -19.04 -7.28
C GLY A 246 10.87 -19.10 -6.43
N GLU A 247 11.65 -18.01 -6.42
CA GLU A 247 12.86 -17.88 -5.59
C GLU A 247 12.53 -17.93 -4.09
N ASN A 248 11.45 -17.28 -3.66
CA ASN A 248 10.97 -17.34 -2.28
C ASN A 248 10.52 -18.76 -1.91
N PHE A 249 9.85 -19.47 -2.82
CA PHE A 249 9.47 -20.87 -2.61
C PHE A 249 10.71 -21.76 -2.43
N ASP A 250 11.73 -21.61 -3.26
CA ASP A 250 13.00 -22.36 -3.16
C ASP A 250 13.73 -22.08 -1.85
N GLN A 251 13.67 -20.84 -1.36
CA GLN A 251 14.26 -20.42 -0.09
C GLN A 251 13.37 -20.68 1.13
N ARG A 252 12.15 -21.20 0.93
CA ARG A 252 11.15 -21.46 1.99
C ARG A 252 10.74 -20.20 2.75
N ILE A 253 10.73 -19.06 2.05
CA ILE A 253 10.38 -17.75 2.59
C ILE A 253 8.89 -17.47 2.37
N GLY A 254 8.19 -17.08 3.44
CA GLY A 254 6.80 -16.65 3.38
C GLY A 254 6.64 -15.27 2.72
N THR A 255 5.48 -15.04 2.12
CA THR A 255 5.09 -13.75 1.53
C THR A 255 3.89 -13.16 2.27
N THR A 256 3.50 -11.94 1.91
CA THR A 256 2.21 -11.37 2.35
C THR A 256 1.02 -12.14 1.77
N HIS A 257 -0.19 -11.68 2.11
CA HIS A 257 -1.44 -12.23 1.60
C HIS A 257 -1.74 -11.83 0.14
N TRP A 258 -0.87 -11.10 -0.55
CA TRP A 258 -1.02 -10.74 -1.97
C TRP A 258 -0.27 -11.75 -2.86
N PRO A 259 -0.96 -12.62 -3.61
CA PRO A 259 -0.27 -13.69 -4.34
C PRO A 259 0.46 -13.19 -5.61
N ARG A 260 0.07 -12.02 -6.13
CA ARG A 260 0.50 -11.41 -7.40
C ARG A 260 1.33 -10.14 -7.26
N ASP A 261 1.57 -9.64 -6.06
CA ASP A 261 2.30 -8.39 -5.79
C ASP A 261 2.66 -8.29 -4.29
N ASN A 262 3.35 -7.22 -3.88
CA ASN A 262 3.70 -6.91 -2.50
C ASN A 262 4.27 -8.14 -1.76
N LEU A 263 5.19 -8.87 -2.41
CA LEU A 263 5.84 -10.07 -1.87
C LEU A 263 6.83 -9.76 -0.75
N SER A 264 6.58 -8.71 0.04
CA SER A 264 7.35 -8.37 1.23
C SER A 264 7.47 -9.60 2.12
N THR A 265 8.70 -9.84 2.56
CA THR A 265 9.04 -10.97 3.40
C THR A 265 9.15 -10.46 4.83
N GLU A 266 8.30 -10.91 5.73
CA GLU A 266 8.51 -10.61 7.16
C GLU A 266 9.68 -11.45 7.68
N THR A 267 10.77 -10.79 8.06
CA THR A 267 11.76 -11.36 8.98
C THR A 267 11.40 -10.93 10.39
N SER A 268 10.47 -11.65 11.01
CA SER A 268 10.19 -11.48 12.44
C SER A 268 11.41 -11.92 13.26
N HIS A 269 12.18 -10.94 13.73
CA HIS A 269 13.27 -11.14 14.70
C HIS A 269 12.77 -10.78 16.10
N ALA A 270 11.91 -11.62 16.67
CA ALA A 270 11.47 -11.49 18.06
C ALA A 270 12.17 -12.54 18.94
N ASN A 271 13.33 -12.14 19.49
CA ASN A 271 13.89 -12.53 20.79
C ASN A 271 13.50 -13.91 21.36
N HIS A 272 13.91 -15.00 20.72
CA HIS A 272 14.15 -16.25 21.45
C HIS A 272 15.66 -16.34 21.75
N PRO A 273 16.07 -16.52 23.02
CA PRO A 273 17.49 -16.61 23.38
C PRO A 273 18.01 -17.99 22.94
N GLU A 274 18.42 -18.12 21.68
CA GLU A 274 18.94 -19.38 21.14
C GLU A 274 20.26 -19.19 20.40
N GLU A 275 21.26 -18.66 21.12
CA GLU A 275 22.63 -18.55 20.59
C GLU A 275 23.31 -19.92 20.37
N ASP A 276 22.74 -21.03 20.89
CA ASP A 276 23.36 -22.37 20.87
C ASP A 276 22.68 -23.43 19.97
N LYS A 277 21.58 -23.12 19.27
CA LYS A 277 20.85 -24.12 18.43
C LYS A 277 20.82 -23.82 16.92
N GLY A 278 21.52 -22.76 16.49
CA GLY A 278 21.42 -22.28 15.11
C GLY A 278 20.11 -21.55 14.83
N ASP A 279 19.91 -21.15 13.57
CA ASP A 279 18.77 -20.33 13.15
C ASP A 279 17.49 -21.17 12.98
N LEU A 280 16.73 -21.37 14.07
CA LEU A 280 15.47 -22.11 14.03
C LEU A 280 14.40 -21.49 13.14
N THR A 281 14.54 -20.22 12.71
CA THR A 281 13.54 -19.61 11.80
C THR A 281 13.56 -20.24 10.41
N LYS A 282 14.58 -21.06 10.10
CA LYS A 282 14.71 -21.82 8.85
C LYS A 282 14.32 -23.29 9.00
N HIS A 283 13.88 -23.71 10.20
CA HIS A 283 13.54 -25.11 10.43
C HIS A 283 12.22 -25.48 9.74
N LEU A 284 12.28 -26.47 8.86
CA LEU A 284 11.12 -27.19 8.34
C LEU A 284 11.05 -28.58 8.98
N TYR A 285 9.87 -28.96 9.45
CA TYR A 285 9.62 -30.29 10.00
C TYR A 285 9.64 -31.36 8.90
N GLU A 286 8.98 -31.09 7.78
CA GLU A 286 8.95 -31.91 6.57
C GLU A 286 9.00 -31.03 5.32
N GLU A 287 9.67 -31.49 4.27
CA GLU A 287 9.74 -30.78 2.98
C GLU A 287 8.42 -30.91 2.20
N PRO A 288 7.99 -29.85 1.48
CA PRO A 288 6.82 -29.94 0.61
C PRO A 288 7.09 -30.89 -0.57
N ILE A 289 6.07 -31.64 -0.95
CA ILE A 289 6.11 -32.43 -2.20
C ILE A 289 5.89 -31.47 -3.37
N GLU A 290 6.93 -31.27 -4.18
CA GLU A 290 6.93 -30.40 -5.37
C GLU A 290 6.20 -31.08 -6.54
N THR A 291 4.87 -31.19 -6.45
CA THR A 291 4.01 -31.59 -7.57
C THR A 291 3.91 -30.48 -8.62
N ASP A 292 3.54 -30.82 -9.87
CA ASP A 292 3.28 -29.83 -10.92
C ASP A 292 2.31 -28.72 -10.48
N LEU A 293 1.27 -29.08 -9.72
CA LEU A 293 0.31 -28.10 -9.20
C LEU A 293 0.96 -27.16 -8.18
N ALA A 294 1.76 -27.69 -7.24
CA ALA A 294 2.46 -26.88 -6.25
C ALA A 294 3.46 -25.94 -6.93
N LEU A 295 4.19 -26.42 -7.94
CA LEU A 295 5.14 -25.62 -8.72
C LEU A 295 4.44 -24.50 -9.52
N LYS A 296 3.27 -24.79 -10.11
CA LYS A 296 2.44 -23.77 -10.78
C LYS A 296 1.95 -22.70 -9.81
N LEU A 297 1.41 -23.11 -8.65
CA LEU A 297 0.94 -22.19 -7.61
C LEU A 297 2.08 -21.33 -7.02
N ALA A 298 3.28 -21.90 -6.93
CA ALA A 298 4.49 -21.19 -6.51
C ALA A 298 5.06 -20.25 -7.58
N GLY A 299 4.54 -20.24 -8.80
CA GLY A 299 5.09 -19.46 -9.92
C GLY A 299 6.39 -20.01 -10.49
N LYS A 300 6.83 -21.21 -10.09
CA LYS A 300 8.07 -21.85 -10.57
C LYS A 300 7.97 -22.34 -12.01
N ILE A 301 6.77 -22.73 -12.44
CA ILE A 301 6.50 -23.20 -13.80
C ILE A 301 5.20 -22.57 -14.32
N PRO A 302 5.04 -22.39 -15.64
CA PRO A 302 3.83 -21.83 -16.23
C PRO A 302 2.61 -22.75 -16.04
N TYR A 303 1.42 -22.14 -16.03
CA TYR A 303 0.14 -22.85 -16.01
C TYR A 303 -0.16 -23.60 -17.31
#